data_AF-A0A2P5BVK6-F1
#
_entry.id   AF-A0A2P5BVK6-F1
#
_cell.length_a   1.000
_cell.length_b   1.000
_cell.length_c   1.000
_cell.angle_alpha   90.00
_cell.angle_beta   90.00
_cell.angle_gamma   90.00
#
_symmetry.space_group_name_H-M   'P 1'
#
loop_
_entity.id
_entity.type
_entity.pdbx_description
1 polymer ?
#
loop_
_entity_poly.entity_id
_entity_poly.type
_entity_poly.pdbx_seq_one_letter_code
_entity_poly.pdbx_strand_id
1 'polypeptide(L)'
;MPLKLLEATTKTPLPLLVGALKKLEATSDDVALLRAYVGDRPAWRNPQHPWRVDSKFKLTGVPTLILWENDTISGRLEDYEAHLEHKIDALLAGK
;
A
#
# COMPACT_ATOMS: atom_id res chain seq x y z
N MET A 1 -15.14 2.03 12.61
CA MET A 1 -14.28 2.97 11.85
C MET A 1 -13.71 2.20 10.68
N PRO A 2 -13.70 2.76 9.45
CA PRO A 2 -13.15 2.06 8.30
C PRO A 2 -11.63 1.90 8.44
N LEU A 3 -11.11 0.74 8.03
CA LEU A 3 -9.68 0.50 7.86
C LEU A 3 -9.11 1.46 6.84
N LYS A 4 -7.87 1.90 7.06
CA LYS A 4 -7.17 2.71 6.06
C LYS A 4 -6.09 1.84 5.42
N LEU A 5 -6.19 1.61 4.12
CA LEU A 5 -5.17 0.92 3.36
C LEU A 5 -4.39 1.96 2.54
N LEU A 6 -3.10 2.09 2.79
CA LEU A 6 -2.23 3.01 2.06
C LEU A 6 -1.50 2.26 0.94
N GLU A 7 -1.73 2.66 -0.30
CA GLU A 7 -0.96 2.24 -1.48
C GLU A 7 0.11 3.30 -1.79
N ALA A 8 1.38 2.97 -1.56
CA ALA A 8 2.50 3.79 -2.03
C ALA A 8 2.93 3.36 -3.43
N THR A 9 2.78 4.23 -4.43
CA THR A 9 2.96 3.86 -5.84
C THR A 9 3.52 5.00 -6.70
N THR A 10 4.06 4.64 -7.87
CA THR A 10 4.41 5.62 -8.92
C THR A 10 3.20 5.86 -9.83
N LYS A 11 3.29 6.79 -10.79
CA LYS A 11 2.12 7.42 -11.45
C LYS A 11 1.24 6.42 -12.21
N THR A 12 1.82 5.27 -12.56
CA THR A 12 1.13 4.18 -13.21
C THR A 12 1.25 2.94 -12.33
N PRO A 13 0.15 2.46 -11.72
CA PRO A 13 0.17 1.19 -11.02
C PRO A 13 0.52 0.07 -12.00
N LEU A 14 1.36 -0.86 -11.56
CA LEU A 14 1.72 -2.03 -12.36
C LEU A 14 0.43 -2.77 -12.76
N PRO A 15 0.32 -3.31 -13.99
CA PRO A 15 -0.91 -3.99 -14.45
C PRO A 15 -1.39 -5.09 -13.50
N LEU A 16 -0.44 -5.77 -12.85
CA LEU A 16 -0.71 -6.83 -11.86
C LEU A 16 -1.38 -6.32 -10.58
N LEU A 17 -1.19 -5.04 -10.23
CA LEU A 17 -1.79 -4.42 -9.05
C LEU A 17 -3.21 -3.90 -9.33
N VAL A 18 -3.54 -3.61 -10.59
CA VAL A 18 -4.82 -2.99 -10.97
C VAL A 18 -6.02 -3.87 -10.60
N GLY A 19 -5.92 -5.19 -10.77
CA GLY A 19 -6.99 -6.13 -10.38
C GLY A 19 -7.23 -6.15 -8.88
N ALA A 20 -6.14 -6.25 -8.10
CA ALA A 20 -6.16 -6.22 -6.65
C ALA A 20 -6.77 -4.92 -6.08
N LEU A 21 -6.40 -3.75 -6.63
CA LEU A 21 -6.94 -2.47 -6.20
C LEU A 21 -8.42 -2.33 -6.52
N LYS A 22 -8.87 -2.80 -7.69
CA LYS A 22 -10.31 -2.81 -8.03
C LYS A 22 -11.11 -3.68 -7.08
N LYS A 23 -10.55 -4.82 -6.66
CA LYS A 23 -11.17 -5.68 -5.64
C LYS A 23 -11.31 -4.91 -4.33
N LEU A 24 -10.27 -4.21 -3.88
CA LEU A 24 -10.29 -3.38 -2.68
C LEU A 24 -11.31 -2.23 -2.77
N GLU A 25 -11.36 -1.53 -3.90
CA GLU A 25 -12.36 -0.48 -4.17
C GLU A 25 -13.80 -1.03 -4.18
N ALA A 26 -13.99 -2.31 -4.53
CA ALA A 26 -15.27 -3.00 -4.51
C ALA A 26 -15.59 -3.69 -3.17
N THR A 27 -14.61 -3.81 -2.26
CA THR A 27 -14.75 -4.53 -0.99
C THR A 27 -15.20 -3.58 0.12
N SER A 28 -16.52 -3.52 0.33
CA SER A 28 -17.27 -2.98 1.49
C SER A 28 -16.91 -1.57 2.02
N ASP A 29 -17.89 -0.90 2.63
CA ASP A 29 -17.78 0.43 3.26
C ASP A 29 -16.73 0.52 4.40
N ASP A 30 -16.15 -0.62 4.79
CA ASP A 30 -15.20 -0.76 5.91
C ASP A 30 -13.73 -0.57 5.54
N VAL A 31 -13.38 -0.35 4.28
CA VAL A 31 -11.98 -0.09 3.85
C VAL A 31 -11.88 1.19 3.02
N ALA A 32 -11.16 2.18 3.54
CA ALA A 32 -10.76 3.38 2.83
C ALA A 32 -9.37 3.18 2.20
N LEU A 33 -9.31 3.11 0.87
CA LEU A 33 -8.06 3.08 0.12
C LEU A 33 -7.49 4.50 -0.05
N LEU A 34 -6.30 4.72 0.48
CA LEU A 34 -5.52 5.95 0.32
C LEU A 34 -4.36 5.69 -0.64
N ARG A 35 -4.23 6.51 -1.69
CA ARG A 35 -3.11 6.43 -2.62
C ARG A 35 -2.08 7.50 -2.30
N ALA A 36 -0.86 7.08 -1.98
CA ALA A 36 0.29 7.95 -1.84
C ALA A 36 1.17 7.86 -3.09
N TYR A 37 1.24 8.96 -3.82
CA TYR A 37 2.16 9.07 -4.95
C TYR A 37 3.57 9.37 -4.44
N VAL A 38 4.53 8.48 -4.72
CA VAL A 38 5.93 8.63 -4.29
C VAL A 38 6.79 9.40 -5.29
N GLY A 39 6.18 10.00 -6.31
CA GLY A 39 6.89 10.58 -7.43
C GLY A 39 7.19 9.58 -8.55
N ASP A 40 7.96 10.05 -9.52
CA ASP A 40 8.40 9.22 -10.64
C ASP A 40 9.59 8.31 -10.23
N ARG A 41 10.05 7.48 -11.17
CA ARG A 41 11.12 6.52 -10.89
C ARG A 41 12.43 7.19 -10.41
N PRO A 42 12.89 8.32 -10.98
CA PRO A 42 14.02 9.07 -10.44
C PRO A 42 13.78 9.58 -9.01
N ALA A 43 12.62 10.18 -8.72
CA ALA A 43 12.30 10.67 -7.38
C ALA A 43 12.33 9.53 -6.35
N TRP A 44 11.67 8.40 -6.65
CA TRP A 44 11.61 7.24 -5.75
C TRP A 44 12.99 6.60 -5.47
N ARG A 45 13.88 6.60 -6.47
CA ARG A 45 15.22 6.03 -6.35
C ARG A 45 16.15 6.87 -5.48
N ASN A 46 15.79 8.11 -5.14
CA ASN A 46 16.56 8.92 -4.21
C ASN A 46 16.60 8.24 -2.82
N PRO A 47 17.77 7.87 -2.27
CA PRO A 47 17.87 7.26 -0.94
C PRO A 47 17.33 8.17 0.18
N GLN A 48 17.35 9.50 -0.01
CA GLN A 48 16.82 10.48 0.93
C GLN A 48 15.33 10.79 0.69
N HIS A 49 14.62 9.99 -0.11
CA HIS A 49 13.19 10.17 -0.35
C HIS A 49 12.44 10.14 1.00
N PRO A 50 11.52 11.08 1.29
CA PRO A 50 10.80 11.16 2.57
C PRO A 50 10.22 9.82 3.04
N TRP A 51 9.51 9.09 2.17
CA TRP A 51 8.99 7.75 2.46
C TRP A 51 10.05 6.68 2.82
N ARG A 52 11.31 6.80 2.38
CA ARG A 52 12.40 5.87 2.73
C ARG A 52 12.99 6.16 4.10
N VAL A 53 13.12 7.44 4.44
CA VAL A 53 13.76 7.89 5.69
C VAL A 53 12.77 8.08 6.84
N ASP A 54 11.48 8.19 6.54
CA ASP A 54 10.41 8.31 7.52
C ASP A 54 10.43 7.13 8.50
N SER A 55 10.51 7.41 9.80
CA SER A 55 10.69 6.38 10.82
C SER A 55 9.49 5.44 10.98
N LYS A 56 8.29 5.88 10.60
CA LYS A 56 7.04 5.10 10.68
C LYS A 56 6.91 4.19 9.47
N PHE A 57 7.19 4.70 8.27
CA PHE A 57 6.97 3.95 7.03
C PHE A 57 8.21 3.19 6.56
N LYS A 58 9.39 3.82 6.52
CA LYS A 58 10.64 3.21 6.04
C LYS A 58 10.46 2.33 4.79
N LEU A 59 9.81 2.86 3.77
CA LEU A 59 9.48 2.09 2.56
C LEU A 59 10.76 1.66 1.84
N THR A 60 10.86 0.38 1.48
CA THR A 60 12.02 -0.17 0.76
C THR A 60 11.75 -0.29 -0.73
N GLY A 61 10.52 -0.65 -1.09
CA GLY A 61 10.03 -0.83 -2.47
C GLY A 61 8.73 -0.09 -2.73
N VAL A 62 8.28 -0.12 -3.98
CA VAL A 62 6.91 0.21 -4.38
C VAL A 62 6.50 -0.75 -5.51
N PRO A 63 5.21 -1.16 -5.59
CA PRO A 63 4.11 -0.75 -4.72
C PRO A 63 4.16 -1.39 -3.33
N THR A 64 3.79 -0.65 -2.29
CA THR A 64 3.67 -1.18 -0.92
C THR A 64 2.26 -0.89 -0.39
N LEU A 65 1.60 -1.90 0.15
CA LEU A 65 0.32 -1.79 0.83
C LEU A 65 0.54 -1.79 2.34
N ILE A 66 -0.02 -0.81 3.04
CA ILE A 66 0.05 -0.70 4.50
C ILE A 66 -1.35 -0.65 5.07
N LEU A 67 -1.69 -1.63 5.89
CA LEU A 67 -2.91 -1.60 6.68
C LEU A 67 -2.68 -0.76 7.93
N TRP A 68 -3.57 0.21 8.13
CA TRP A 68 -3.50 1.18 9.20
C TRP A 68 -4.78 1.11 10.04
N GLU A 69 -4.61 0.88 11.34
CA GLU A 69 -5.66 0.85 12.35
C GLU A 69 -5.23 1.63 13.62
N ASN A 70 -6.11 2.48 14.16
CA ASN A 70 -5.88 3.25 15.40
C ASN A 70 -4.48 3.90 15.48
N ASP A 71 -4.12 4.68 14.48
CA ASP A 71 -2.82 5.37 14.36
C ASP A 71 -1.57 4.47 14.25
N THR A 72 -1.76 3.15 14.16
CA THR A 72 -0.71 2.12 14.14
C THR A 72 -0.72 1.29 12.85
N ILE A 73 0.46 0.92 12.34
CA ILE A 73 0.56 -0.01 11.21
C ILE A 73 0.25 -1.42 11.73
N SER A 74 -0.88 -2.00 11.30
CA SER A 74 -1.31 -3.34 11.70
C SER A 74 -0.83 -4.43 10.74
N GLY A 75 -0.48 -4.07 9.50
CA GLY A 75 0.11 -5.01 8.54
C GLY A 75 0.68 -4.33 7.30
N ARG A 76 1.48 -5.09 6.54
CA ARG A 76 2.15 -4.59 5.34
C ARG A 76 2.35 -5.70 4.31
N LEU A 77 2.24 -5.34 3.03
CA LEU A 77 2.67 -6.15 1.89
C LEU A 77 3.58 -5.27 1.02
N GLU A 78 4.84 -5.68 0.83
CA GLU A 78 5.81 -4.96 0.00
C GLU A 78 5.62 -5.32 -1.50
N ASP A 79 6.48 -4.80 -2.38
CA ASP A 79 6.39 -4.93 -3.84
C ASP A 79 6.27 -6.37 -4.35
N TYR A 80 6.95 -7.31 -3.69
CA TYR A 80 6.88 -8.75 -4.01
C TYR A 80 5.61 -9.45 -3.49
N GLU A 81 4.74 -8.76 -2.75
CA GLU A 81 3.53 -9.34 -2.13
C GLU A 81 2.25 -8.58 -2.47
N ALA A 82 2.34 -7.27 -2.71
CA ALA A 82 1.21 -6.36 -2.88
C ALA A 82 0.33 -6.69 -4.09
N HIS A 83 0.80 -7.54 -5.00
CA HIS A 83 0.05 -8.02 -6.17
C HIS A 83 -0.64 -9.38 -5.94
N LEU A 84 -0.43 -10.01 -4.78
CA LEU A 84 -0.97 -11.34 -4.48
C LEU A 84 -2.32 -11.22 -3.78
N GLU A 85 -3.41 -11.51 -4.49
CA GLU A 85 -4.77 -11.36 -3.95
C GLU A 85 -5.00 -12.11 -2.64
N HIS A 86 -4.54 -13.36 -2.54
CA HIS A 86 -4.69 -14.14 -1.30
C HIS A 86 -3.97 -13.53 -0.10
N LYS A 87 -2.88 -12.79 -0.32
CA LYS A 87 -2.19 -12.06 0.76
C LYS A 87 -2.93 -10.80 1.16
N ILE A 88 -3.55 -10.12 0.19
CA ILE A 88 -4.43 -8.97 0.46
C ILE A 88 -5.64 -9.44 1.27
N ASP A 89 -6.27 -10.54 0.86
CA ASP A 89 -7.39 -11.13 1.60
C ASP A 89 -6.96 -11.52 3.02
N ALA A 90 -5.79 -12.13 3.19
CA ALA A 90 -5.24 -12.47 4.51
C ALA A 90 -4.92 -11.22 5.36
N LEU A 91 -4.38 -10.16 4.75
CA LEU A 91 -4.10 -8.88 5.40
C LEU A 91 -5.40 -8.25 5.94
N LEU A 92 -6.51 -8.39 5.20
CA LEU A 92 -7.82 -7.88 5.60
C LEU A 92 -8.58 -8.81 6.55
N ALA A 93 -8.34 -10.12 6.49
CA ALA A 93 -9.04 -11.14 7.27
C ALA A 93 -8.52 -11.28 8.72
N GLY A 94 -7.40 -10.65 9.06
CA GLY A 94 -6.85 -10.62 10.43
C GLY A 94 -7.67 -9.80 11.44
N LYS A 95 -8.98 -9.73 11.24
CA LYS A 95 -9.96 -8.97 12.01
C LYS A 95 -10.96 -9.89 12.70
#